data_AF-A0AAN5D500-F1
#
_entry.id   AF-A0AAN5D500-F1
#
_cell.length_a   1.000
_cell.length_b   1.000
_cell.length_c   1.000
_cell.angle_alpha   90.00
_cell.angle_beta   90.00
_cell.angle_gamma   90.00
#
_symmetry.space_group_name_H-M   'P 1'
#
loop_
_entity.id
_entity.type
_entity.pdbx_description
1 polymer ?
#
loop_
_entity_poly.entity_id
_entity_poly.type
_entity_poly.pdbx_seq_one_letter_code
_entity_poly.pdbx_strand_id
1 'polypeptide(L)'
;MQYWYPCNDDEELHANRTFYRGCYFGRGPLQLSWNYNYGAFEQFLRTKKINVNLLENPNLIMTKLDPPLAMIASLWFYMTPQPPKPSMHQIIVGDWRASTRNRRAGYTGSVFGPTSLIINNECGGEDNDAPGGPGESRRIKAFKWFSNYFDVDPGANRTLSCKGMIEPFESNEHMYSYQPDWANMWRSRPCDCVPAPYGGALPYYDPKFYPARFVRENDRNRLRCVFSMYDEPSLFRLDESNSPCLKHRPKIKLTKTGF
;
A
#
# COMPACT_ATOMS: atom_id res chain seq x y z
N MET A 1 8.90 20.01 0.42
CA MET A 1 8.82 18.87 -0.53
C MET A 1 7.47 18.84 -1.23
N GLN A 2 7.45 18.90 -2.57
CA GLN A 2 6.22 18.89 -3.38
C GLN A 2 5.76 17.43 -3.61
N TYR A 3 5.05 16.84 -2.64
CA TYR A 3 4.50 15.49 -2.77
C TYR A 3 3.32 15.39 -3.76
N TRP A 4 2.85 16.53 -4.26
CA TRP A 4 1.76 16.67 -5.23
C TRP A 4 2.24 17.48 -6.43
N TYR A 5 2.51 16.80 -7.54
CA TYR A 5 2.80 17.41 -8.82
C TYR A 5 1.74 16.89 -9.82
N PRO A 6 0.91 17.74 -10.44
CA PRO A 6 0.03 17.30 -11.52
C PRO A 6 0.85 16.80 -12.71
N CYS A 7 0.32 15.81 -13.42
CA CYS A 7 0.83 15.35 -14.71
C CYS A 7 1.17 16.54 -15.62
N ASN A 8 2.37 16.54 -16.23
CA ASN A 8 2.82 17.61 -17.12
C ASN A 8 2.66 17.18 -18.59
N ASP A 9 2.50 18.14 -19.50
CA ASP A 9 2.16 17.95 -20.91
C ASP A 9 3.39 17.71 -21.81
N ASP A 10 4.58 17.43 -21.25
CA ASP A 10 5.82 17.28 -22.02
C ASP A 10 6.18 15.82 -22.34
N GLU A 11 6.72 15.60 -23.55
CA GLU A 11 7.10 14.31 -24.14
C GLU A 11 8.61 14.06 -24.10
N GLU A 12 9.04 12.79 -24.02
CA GLU A 12 10.45 12.36 -24.12
C GLU A 12 10.63 11.20 -25.11
N LEU A 13 11.67 11.21 -25.96
CA LEU A 13 11.90 10.14 -26.94
C LEU A 13 12.97 9.12 -26.46
N HIS A 14 12.59 7.85 -26.36
CA HIS A 14 13.47 6.71 -26.05
C HIS A 14 13.30 5.59 -27.08
N ALA A 15 14.40 5.17 -27.71
CA ALA A 15 14.43 4.12 -28.75
C ALA A 15 13.41 4.33 -29.90
N ASN A 16 13.35 5.55 -30.46
CA ASN A 16 12.36 5.98 -31.47
C ASN A 16 10.88 5.96 -30.99
N ARG A 17 10.60 6.08 -29.69
CA ARG A 17 9.23 6.26 -29.15
C ARG A 17 9.16 7.40 -28.15
N THR A 18 8.12 8.23 -28.23
CA THR A 18 7.91 9.39 -27.35
C THR A 18 7.04 9.07 -26.11
N PHE A 19 7.31 9.69 -24.96
CA PHE A 19 6.77 9.40 -23.63
C PHE A 19 6.30 10.70 -22.94
N TYR A 20 4.99 10.92 -22.80
CA TYR A 20 4.44 12.07 -22.06
C TYR A 20 4.42 11.87 -20.53
N ARG A 21 4.69 12.96 -19.80
CA ARG A 21 4.85 13.17 -18.35
C ARG A 21 3.60 12.92 -17.46
N GLY A 22 2.64 12.11 -17.90
CA GLY A 22 1.36 11.77 -17.23
C GLY A 22 1.47 10.73 -16.10
N CYS A 23 2.12 11.11 -15.01
CA CYS A 23 2.76 10.25 -14.02
C CYS A 23 1.89 9.23 -13.25
N TYR A 24 2.52 8.08 -12.96
CA TYR A 24 2.06 6.99 -12.08
C TYR A 24 0.82 6.19 -12.49
N PHE A 25 0.52 6.05 -13.79
CA PHE A 25 -0.44 5.05 -14.28
C PHE A 25 0.03 3.60 -14.09
N GLY A 26 -0.89 2.66 -14.29
CA GLY A 26 -0.67 1.21 -14.14
C GLY A 26 0.52 0.67 -14.93
N ARG A 27 1.52 0.12 -14.24
CA ARG A 27 2.64 -0.61 -14.85
C ARG A 27 2.80 -2.02 -14.27
N GLY A 28 3.24 -2.94 -15.12
CA GLY A 28 3.44 -4.35 -14.78
C GLY A 28 2.14 -5.16 -14.68
N PRO A 29 2.24 -6.46 -14.33
CA PRO A 29 1.11 -7.38 -14.25
C PRO A 29 -0.03 -6.92 -13.35
N LEU A 30 0.28 -6.38 -12.17
CA LEU A 30 -0.73 -5.86 -11.25
C LEU A 30 -1.17 -4.42 -11.55
N GLN A 31 -0.60 -3.79 -12.59
CA GLN A 31 -0.90 -2.39 -12.93
C GLN A 31 -0.67 -1.44 -11.75
N LEU A 32 0.54 -1.47 -11.17
CA LEU A 32 0.90 -0.58 -10.05
C LEU A 32 0.66 0.87 -10.46
N SER A 33 -0.15 1.59 -9.68
CA SER A 33 -0.61 2.94 -9.99
C SER A 33 -0.48 3.85 -8.77
N TRP A 34 -0.45 5.16 -8.99
CA TRP A 34 -0.34 6.26 -8.02
C TRP A 34 1.06 6.50 -7.42
N ASN A 35 1.39 7.78 -7.26
CA ASN A 35 2.66 8.26 -6.69
C ASN A 35 2.99 7.60 -5.34
N TYR A 36 2.00 7.46 -4.45
CA TYR A 36 2.21 6.88 -3.12
C TYR A 36 2.63 5.40 -3.19
N ASN A 37 2.09 4.62 -4.13
CA ASN A 37 2.47 3.22 -4.33
C ASN A 37 3.86 3.11 -4.96
N TYR A 38 4.19 3.98 -5.93
CA TYR A 38 5.53 4.04 -6.51
C TYR A 38 6.59 4.41 -5.47
N GLY A 39 6.30 5.41 -4.62
CA GLY A 39 7.18 5.81 -3.53
C GLY A 39 7.34 4.71 -2.47
N ALA A 40 6.25 4.05 -2.07
CA ALA A 40 6.30 2.93 -1.13
C ALA A 40 7.08 1.73 -1.70
N PHE A 41 6.89 1.42 -2.99
CA PHE A 41 7.63 0.37 -3.68
C PHE A 41 9.12 0.71 -3.81
N GLU A 42 9.46 1.95 -4.18
CA GLU A 42 10.84 2.42 -4.21
C GLU A 42 11.53 2.28 -2.85
N GLN A 43 10.83 2.64 -1.77
CA GLN A 43 11.35 2.46 -0.42
C GLN A 43 11.61 0.99 -0.10
N PHE A 44 10.74 0.08 -0.50
CA PHE A 44 10.98 -1.36 -0.38
C PHE A 44 12.23 -1.78 -1.15
N LEU A 45 12.40 -1.34 -2.40
CA LEU A 45 13.57 -1.63 -3.22
C LEU A 45 14.88 -1.18 -2.55
N ARG A 46 14.87 0.00 -1.93
CA ARG A 46 16.02 0.53 -1.17
C ARG A 46 16.41 -0.39 -0.01
N THR A 47 15.46 -1.01 0.70
CA THR A 47 15.76 -2.01 1.75
C THR A 47 16.47 -3.25 1.20
N LYS A 48 16.33 -3.50 -0.10
CA LYS A 48 16.96 -4.60 -0.83
C LYS A 48 18.21 -4.16 -1.59
N LYS A 49 18.74 -2.96 -1.31
CA LYS A 49 19.89 -2.35 -1.98
C LYS A 49 19.68 -2.11 -3.48
N ILE A 50 18.43 -2.07 -3.94
CA ILE A 50 18.06 -1.73 -5.31
C ILE A 50 17.75 -0.23 -5.34
N ASN A 51 18.66 0.55 -5.91
CA ASN A 51 18.52 1.99 -5.98
C ASN A 51 17.95 2.39 -7.34
N VAL A 52 16.73 2.90 -7.33
CA VAL A 52 16.03 3.50 -8.48
C VAL A 52 15.26 4.71 -7.99
N ASN A 53 15.01 5.67 -8.88
CA ASN A 53 14.12 6.80 -8.60
C ASN A 53 12.83 6.62 -9.40
N LEU A 54 11.85 5.93 -8.81
CA LEU A 54 10.58 5.62 -9.46
C LEU A 54 9.62 6.81 -9.43
N LEU A 55 9.85 7.77 -8.54
CA LEU A 55 9.10 9.02 -8.50
C LEU A 55 9.46 9.93 -9.68
N GLU A 56 10.76 10.01 -10.00
CA GLU A 56 11.24 10.77 -11.16
C GLU A 56 11.14 9.97 -12.47
N ASN A 57 11.39 8.65 -12.42
CA ASN A 57 11.44 7.79 -13.60
C ASN A 57 10.51 6.57 -13.46
N PRO A 58 9.18 6.75 -13.49
CA PRO A 58 8.21 5.66 -13.26
C PRO A 58 8.26 4.55 -14.32
N ASN A 59 8.78 4.83 -15.52
CA ASN A 59 8.94 3.85 -16.60
C ASN A 59 9.97 2.76 -16.29
N LEU A 60 10.85 2.96 -15.31
CA LEU A 60 11.80 1.95 -14.85
C LEU A 60 11.11 0.64 -14.43
N ILE A 61 9.85 0.69 -13.96
CA ILE A 61 9.08 -0.52 -13.66
C ILE A 61 8.98 -1.44 -14.89
N MET A 62 8.81 -0.89 -16.09
CA MET A 62 8.64 -1.65 -17.33
C MET A 62 9.97 -1.93 -18.04
N THR A 63 10.94 -1.02 -17.95
CA THR A 63 12.17 -1.11 -18.75
C THR A 63 13.30 -1.86 -18.06
N LYS A 64 13.30 -1.95 -16.71
CA LYS A 64 14.36 -2.64 -15.98
C LYS A 64 14.07 -4.14 -15.85
N LEU A 65 14.95 -4.95 -16.42
CA LEU A 65 14.85 -6.41 -16.45
C LEU A 65 15.78 -7.12 -15.46
N ASP A 66 16.82 -6.43 -14.96
CA ASP A 66 17.76 -6.95 -13.97
C ASP A 66 17.92 -5.98 -12.77
N PRO A 67 17.23 -6.22 -11.65
CA PRO A 67 16.17 -7.21 -11.48
C PRO A 67 14.85 -6.78 -12.18
N PRO A 68 13.92 -7.72 -12.46
CA PRO A 68 12.70 -7.45 -13.22
C PRO A 68 11.67 -6.69 -12.38
N LEU A 69 11.68 -5.36 -12.46
CA LEU A 69 10.89 -4.52 -11.55
C LEU A 69 9.38 -4.71 -11.70
N ALA A 70 8.86 -5.00 -12.89
CA ALA A 70 7.43 -5.24 -13.12
C ALA A 70 6.88 -6.41 -12.27
N MET A 71 7.63 -7.51 -12.20
CA MET A 71 7.25 -8.68 -11.41
C MET A 71 7.42 -8.42 -9.92
N ILE A 72 8.52 -7.78 -9.52
CA ILE A 72 8.79 -7.46 -8.12
C ILE A 72 7.73 -6.48 -7.58
N ALA A 73 7.30 -5.50 -8.38
CA ALA A 73 6.23 -4.56 -8.01
C ALA A 73 4.91 -5.29 -7.73
N SER A 74 4.56 -6.24 -8.59
CA SER A 74 3.32 -7.03 -8.46
C SER A 74 3.35 -7.91 -7.22
N LEU A 75 4.48 -8.59 -6.97
CA LEU A 75 4.68 -9.40 -5.76
C LEU A 75 4.73 -8.53 -4.51
N TRP A 76 5.37 -7.36 -4.57
CA TRP A 76 5.42 -6.43 -3.45
C TRP A 76 4.01 -6.03 -3.03
N PHE A 77 3.15 -5.61 -3.95
CA PHE A 77 1.77 -5.25 -3.62
C PHE A 77 1.00 -6.46 -3.09
N TYR A 78 1.13 -7.63 -3.71
CA TYR A 78 0.49 -8.87 -3.26
C TYR A 78 0.85 -9.24 -1.80
N MET A 79 2.10 -8.97 -1.40
CA MET A 79 2.65 -9.33 -0.10
C MET A 79 2.55 -8.24 0.97
N THR A 80 2.30 -6.99 0.59
CA THR A 80 2.40 -5.82 1.48
C THR A 80 1.01 -5.36 1.94
N PRO A 81 0.70 -5.43 3.25
CA PRO A 81 -0.53 -4.87 3.78
C PRO A 81 -0.52 -3.35 3.69
N GLN A 82 -1.69 -2.78 3.43
CA GLN A 82 -1.92 -1.34 3.43
C GLN A 82 -3.06 -1.04 4.42
N PRO A 83 -2.75 -0.87 5.72
CA PRO A 83 -3.76 -0.72 6.77
C PRO A 83 -4.86 0.28 6.36
N PRO A 84 -6.13 -0.12 6.48
CA PRO A 84 -6.65 -1.30 7.19
C PRO A 84 -6.75 -2.58 6.35
N LYS A 85 -6.29 -2.56 5.11
CA LYS A 85 -6.29 -3.73 4.23
C LYS A 85 -5.16 -4.69 4.63
N PRO A 86 -5.45 -5.99 4.85
CA PRO A 86 -4.39 -7.00 4.95
C PRO A 86 -3.68 -7.13 3.60
N SER A 87 -2.60 -7.91 3.51
CA SER A 87 -2.07 -8.26 2.20
C SER A 87 -2.95 -9.31 1.52
N MET A 88 -2.92 -9.36 0.19
CA MET A 88 -3.63 -10.40 -0.56
C MET A 88 -3.13 -11.79 -0.16
N HIS A 89 -1.81 -11.92 0.02
CA HIS A 89 -1.20 -13.18 0.48
C HIS A 89 -1.77 -13.65 1.82
N GLN A 90 -1.90 -12.75 2.80
CA GLN A 90 -2.49 -13.07 4.11
C GLN A 90 -3.91 -13.61 3.99
N ILE A 91 -4.71 -13.08 3.07
CA ILE A 91 -6.07 -13.57 2.82
C ILE A 91 -6.02 -15.00 2.27
N ILE A 92 -5.21 -15.24 1.24
CA ILE A 92 -5.13 -16.56 0.59
C ILE A 92 -4.59 -17.64 1.53
N VAL A 93 -3.61 -17.34 2.37
CA VAL A 93 -3.09 -18.30 3.36
C VAL A 93 -3.92 -18.38 4.64
N GLY A 94 -4.98 -17.56 4.75
CA GLY A 94 -5.89 -17.54 5.91
C GLY A 94 -5.38 -16.83 7.16
N ASP A 95 -4.21 -16.17 7.09
CA ASP A 95 -3.60 -15.39 8.18
C ASP A 95 -4.03 -13.91 8.14
N TRP A 96 -5.33 -13.68 8.22
CA TRP A 96 -5.93 -12.35 8.22
C TRP A 96 -7.17 -12.30 9.13
N ARG A 97 -7.53 -11.10 9.56
CA ARG A 97 -8.65 -10.90 10.49
C ARG A 97 -9.69 -9.94 9.93
N ALA A 98 -10.74 -10.50 9.34
CA ALA A 98 -11.93 -9.74 8.94
C ALA A 98 -12.69 -9.20 10.17
N SER A 99 -13.60 -8.25 9.96
CA SER A 99 -14.56 -7.81 10.99
C SER A 99 -15.42 -8.97 11.51
N THR A 100 -15.99 -8.82 12.71
CA THR A 100 -16.86 -9.85 13.30
C THR A 100 -18.07 -10.17 12.42
N ARG A 101 -18.64 -9.19 11.71
CA ARG A 101 -19.76 -9.42 10.78
C ARG A 101 -19.31 -10.19 9.53
N ASN A 102 -18.17 -9.81 8.95
CA ASN A 102 -17.60 -10.51 7.79
C ASN A 102 -17.23 -11.97 8.11
N ARG A 103 -16.66 -12.24 9.29
CA ARG A 103 -16.37 -13.62 9.72
C ARG A 103 -17.65 -14.46 9.83
N ARG A 104 -18.72 -13.90 10.42
CA ARG A 104 -20.05 -14.57 10.47
C ARG A 104 -20.65 -14.79 9.08
N ALA A 105 -20.33 -13.94 8.12
CA ALA A 105 -20.73 -14.09 6.72
C ALA A 105 -19.87 -15.10 5.93
N GLY A 106 -18.85 -15.71 6.54
CA GLY A 106 -17.98 -16.71 5.92
C GLY A 106 -16.67 -16.16 5.35
N TYR A 107 -16.40 -14.85 5.49
CA TYR A 107 -15.15 -14.24 5.04
C TYR A 107 -14.07 -14.36 6.11
N THR A 108 -13.56 -15.57 6.29
CA THR A 108 -12.49 -15.93 7.23
C THR A 108 -11.72 -17.14 6.69
N GLY A 109 -10.50 -17.37 7.17
CA GLY A 109 -9.61 -18.39 6.61
C GLY A 109 -9.23 -18.07 5.15
N SER A 110 -8.89 -19.09 4.38
CA SER A 110 -8.47 -18.97 2.99
C SER A 110 -9.66 -18.70 2.06
N VAL A 111 -9.75 -17.48 1.52
CA VAL A 111 -10.83 -17.06 0.60
C VAL A 111 -10.28 -16.13 -0.49
N PHE A 112 -10.86 -16.15 -1.69
CA PHE A 112 -10.35 -15.35 -2.81
C PHE A 112 -10.96 -13.94 -2.91
N GLY A 113 -12.27 -13.81 -2.69
CA GLY A 113 -13.03 -12.59 -2.97
C GLY A 113 -12.48 -11.31 -2.35
N PRO A 114 -12.07 -11.28 -1.07
CA PRO A 114 -11.52 -10.08 -0.44
C PRO A 114 -10.26 -9.53 -1.14
N THR A 115 -9.56 -10.33 -1.94
CA THR A 115 -8.41 -9.84 -2.72
C THR A 115 -8.84 -8.90 -3.87
N SER A 116 -10.00 -9.12 -4.48
CA SER A 116 -10.58 -8.20 -5.47
C SER A 116 -10.93 -6.85 -4.87
N LEU A 117 -11.43 -6.86 -3.62
CA LEU A 117 -11.68 -5.65 -2.84
C LEU A 117 -10.39 -4.85 -2.58
N ILE A 118 -9.28 -5.54 -2.27
CA ILE A 118 -7.97 -4.89 -2.11
C ILE A 118 -7.53 -4.19 -3.39
N ILE A 119 -7.64 -4.87 -4.53
CA ILE A 119 -7.11 -4.37 -5.81
C ILE A 119 -7.87 -3.14 -6.29
N ASN A 120 -9.19 -3.21 -6.39
CA ASN A 120 -9.96 -2.12 -7.02
C ASN A 120 -11.43 -1.99 -6.56
N ASN A 121 -11.80 -2.53 -5.39
CA ASN A 121 -13.19 -2.50 -4.90
C ASN A 121 -14.22 -3.02 -5.92
N GLU A 122 -13.82 -4.02 -6.71
CA GLU A 122 -14.66 -4.64 -7.74
C GLU A 122 -15.39 -5.83 -7.10
N CYS A 123 -16.52 -5.61 -6.44
CA CYS A 123 -17.32 -6.66 -5.78
C CYS A 123 -18.60 -7.02 -6.56
N GLY A 124 -18.50 -7.10 -7.89
CA GLY A 124 -19.64 -7.34 -8.79
C GLY A 124 -20.15 -8.78 -8.82
N GLY A 125 -19.31 -9.73 -8.46
CA GLY A 125 -19.53 -11.17 -8.62
C GLY A 125 -19.01 -11.71 -9.95
N GLU A 126 -19.28 -13.00 -10.16
CA GLU A 126 -19.02 -13.70 -11.41
C GLU A 126 -20.25 -13.65 -12.30
N ASP A 127 -20.05 -13.30 -13.57
CA ASP A 127 -21.12 -13.36 -14.57
C ASP A 127 -21.23 -14.75 -15.18
N ASN A 128 -22.41 -15.12 -15.67
CA ASN A 128 -22.62 -16.40 -16.33
C ASN A 128 -21.93 -16.50 -17.71
N ASP A 129 -21.77 -15.37 -18.40
CA ASP A 129 -21.20 -15.35 -19.75
C ASP A 129 -19.69 -15.59 -19.76
N ALA A 130 -19.13 -16.20 -20.80
CA ALA A 130 -17.67 -16.32 -21.00
C ALA A 130 -17.21 -15.40 -22.15
N PRO A 131 -16.28 -14.44 -21.92
CA PRO A 131 -15.45 -14.29 -20.71
C PRO A 131 -16.13 -13.52 -19.56
N GLY A 132 -17.33 -12.99 -19.76
CA GLY A 132 -18.04 -12.16 -18.78
C GLY A 132 -17.55 -10.72 -18.75
N GLY A 133 -18.17 -9.92 -17.88
CA GLY A 133 -17.84 -8.53 -17.61
C GLY A 133 -16.41 -8.34 -17.08
N PRO A 134 -15.87 -7.11 -17.19
CA PRO A 134 -14.55 -6.79 -16.67
C PRO A 134 -14.52 -6.85 -15.13
N GLY A 135 -13.33 -6.67 -14.54
CA GLY A 135 -13.15 -6.63 -13.09
C GLY A 135 -13.27 -8.00 -12.43
N GLU A 136 -14.09 -8.11 -11.37
CA GLU A 136 -14.18 -9.30 -10.51
C GLU A 136 -14.51 -10.58 -11.25
N SER A 137 -15.45 -10.52 -12.20
CA SER A 137 -15.93 -11.68 -12.95
C SER A 137 -14.79 -12.41 -13.65
N ARG A 138 -13.90 -11.67 -14.33
CA ARG A 138 -12.69 -12.23 -14.96
C ARG A 138 -11.64 -12.69 -13.96
N ARG A 139 -11.51 -12.05 -12.80
CA ARG A 139 -10.60 -12.49 -11.72
C ARG A 139 -11.04 -13.85 -11.17
N ILE A 140 -12.33 -14.02 -10.91
CA ILE A 140 -12.91 -15.28 -10.40
C ILE A 140 -12.72 -16.39 -11.43
N LYS A 141 -13.03 -16.12 -12.70
CA LYS A 141 -12.86 -17.13 -13.77
C LYS A 141 -11.41 -17.53 -13.97
N ALA A 142 -10.48 -16.57 -13.97
CA ALA A 142 -9.06 -16.87 -14.05
C ALA A 142 -8.61 -17.70 -12.84
N PHE A 143 -9.05 -17.34 -11.63
CA PHE A 143 -8.73 -18.09 -10.42
C PHE A 143 -9.25 -19.53 -10.49
N LYS A 144 -10.52 -19.73 -10.85
CA LYS A 144 -11.10 -21.07 -11.06
C LYS A 144 -10.33 -21.88 -12.11
N TRP A 145 -9.96 -21.24 -13.21
CA TRP A 145 -9.20 -21.89 -14.28
C TRP A 145 -7.83 -22.36 -13.78
N PHE A 146 -7.08 -21.51 -13.08
CA PHE A 146 -5.79 -21.88 -12.50
C PHE A 146 -5.93 -22.93 -11.40
N SER A 147 -6.96 -22.84 -10.54
CA SER A 147 -7.25 -23.85 -9.52
C SER A 147 -7.47 -25.23 -10.15
N ASN A 148 -8.27 -25.30 -11.22
CA ASN A 148 -8.47 -26.54 -11.97
C ASN A 148 -7.19 -27.03 -12.66
N TYR A 149 -6.40 -26.11 -13.23
CA TYR A 149 -5.12 -26.46 -13.86
C TYR A 149 -4.12 -27.07 -12.87
N PHE A 150 -4.09 -26.58 -11.62
CA PHE A 150 -3.21 -27.06 -10.57
C PHE A 150 -3.82 -28.16 -9.68
N ASP A 151 -5.02 -28.65 -9.99
CA ASP A 151 -5.74 -29.66 -9.21
C ASP A 151 -5.93 -29.28 -7.72
N VAL A 152 -6.35 -28.03 -7.48
CA VAL A 152 -6.63 -27.51 -6.14
C VAL A 152 -8.05 -26.97 -6.04
N ASP A 153 -8.65 -27.11 -4.86
CA ASP A 153 -9.98 -26.56 -4.57
C ASP A 153 -9.93 -25.01 -4.56
N PRO A 154 -10.69 -24.29 -5.41
CA PRO A 154 -10.79 -22.84 -5.34
C PRO A 154 -11.52 -22.33 -4.07
N GLY A 155 -12.19 -23.22 -3.34
CA GLY A 155 -13.01 -22.91 -2.18
C GLY A 155 -14.46 -22.55 -2.55
N ALA A 156 -15.24 -22.18 -1.54
CA ALA A 156 -16.68 -21.97 -1.70
C ALA A 156 -17.01 -20.83 -2.69
N ASN A 157 -17.91 -21.08 -3.64
CA ASN A 157 -18.35 -20.09 -4.65
C ASN A 157 -18.76 -18.74 -4.04
N ARG A 158 -19.41 -18.75 -2.86
CA ARG A 158 -19.83 -17.54 -2.15
C ARG A 158 -18.67 -16.62 -1.77
N THR A 159 -17.53 -17.18 -1.41
CA THR A 159 -16.34 -16.45 -0.95
C THR A 159 -15.33 -16.19 -2.05
N LEU A 160 -15.62 -16.61 -3.29
CA LEU A 160 -14.85 -16.21 -4.47
C LEU A 160 -15.11 -14.75 -4.86
N SER A 161 -16.24 -14.18 -4.46
CA SER A 161 -16.53 -12.76 -4.63
C SER A 161 -16.56 -12.02 -3.29
N CYS A 162 -16.12 -10.77 -3.28
CA CYS A 162 -16.31 -9.87 -2.13
C CYS A 162 -17.72 -9.28 -2.03
N LYS A 163 -18.64 -9.58 -2.97
CA LYS A 163 -20.03 -9.09 -2.97
C LYS A 163 -20.82 -9.42 -1.70
N GLY A 164 -20.53 -10.56 -1.07
CA GLY A 164 -21.18 -10.96 0.18
C GLY A 164 -20.55 -10.38 1.44
N MET A 165 -19.46 -9.60 1.33
CA MET A 165 -18.88 -8.91 2.47
C MET A 165 -19.85 -7.85 2.98
N ILE A 166 -20.07 -7.84 4.29
CA ILE A 166 -21.03 -6.96 4.97
C ILE A 166 -20.42 -5.59 5.24
N GLU A 167 -19.12 -5.55 5.50
CA GLU A 167 -18.39 -4.34 5.88
C GLU A 167 -17.11 -4.20 5.07
N PRO A 168 -16.71 -2.97 4.68
CA PRO A 168 -15.45 -2.72 4.01
C PRO A 168 -14.27 -2.86 5.00
N PHE A 169 -13.03 -2.87 4.48
CA PHE A 169 -11.85 -2.98 5.34
C PHE A 169 -11.68 -1.77 6.27
N GLU A 170 -12.20 -0.61 5.89
CA GLU A 170 -12.21 0.62 6.66
C GLU A 170 -13.00 0.50 7.97
N SER A 171 -13.92 -0.47 8.05
CA SER A 171 -14.63 -0.80 9.29
C SER A 171 -13.83 -1.71 10.24
N ASN A 172 -12.63 -2.14 9.85
CA ASN A 172 -11.76 -2.90 10.73
C ASN A 172 -11.16 -2.00 11.82
N GLU A 173 -11.12 -2.52 13.06
CA GLU A 173 -10.66 -1.82 14.28
C GLU A 173 -9.16 -1.42 14.29
N HIS A 174 -8.40 -1.66 13.22
CA HIS A 174 -6.95 -1.50 13.18
C HIS A 174 -6.45 -0.60 12.03
N MET A 175 -7.26 0.38 11.61
CA MET A 175 -6.81 1.45 10.72
C MET A 175 -5.94 2.45 11.48
N TYR A 176 -4.64 2.16 11.61
CA TYR A 176 -3.70 3.06 12.27
C TYR A 176 -2.63 3.58 11.33
N SER A 177 -2.35 4.88 11.43
CA SER A 177 -1.22 5.54 10.77
C SER A 177 -0.49 6.45 11.76
N TYR A 178 0.74 6.85 11.43
CA TYR A 178 1.48 7.81 12.24
C TYR A 178 1.03 9.24 11.96
N GLN A 179 0.83 9.99 13.03
CA GLN A 179 0.56 11.43 13.02
C GLN A 179 1.50 12.16 14.00
N PRO A 180 1.62 13.50 13.90
CA PRO A 180 2.23 14.30 14.95
C PRO A 180 1.62 14.01 16.32
N ASP A 181 2.45 13.83 17.35
CA ASP A 181 2.04 13.76 18.76
C ASP A 181 1.57 15.12 19.29
N TRP A 182 0.38 15.53 18.85
CA TRP A 182 -0.27 16.81 19.19
C TRP A 182 -0.29 17.10 20.68
N ALA A 183 -0.44 16.06 21.52
CA ALA A 183 -0.49 16.19 22.96
C ALA A 183 0.84 16.67 23.58
N ASN A 184 1.95 16.54 22.84
CA ASN A 184 3.29 16.84 23.34
C ASN A 184 4.09 17.82 22.47
N MET A 185 3.48 18.43 21.45
CA MET A 185 4.15 19.41 20.57
C MET A 185 4.64 20.68 21.28
N TRP A 186 3.99 21.04 22.39
CA TRP A 186 4.33 22.21 23.21
C TRP A 186 5.55 22.02 24.13
N ARG A 187 6.07 20.79 24.26
CA ARG A 187 7.14 20.47 25.20
C ARG A 187 8.51 20.90 24.66
N SER A 188 9.42 21.28 25.57
CA SER A 188 10.83 21.57 25.27
C SER A 188 11.65 20.28 25.07
N ARG A 189 11.26 19.48 24.09
CA ARG A 189 11.92 18.24 23.66
C ARG A 189 11.67 18.04 22.16
N PRO A 190 12.38 17.12 21.47
CA PRO A 190 12.09 16.82 20.08
C PRO A 190 10.62 16.44 19.84
N CYS A 191 10.05 16.91 18.73
CA CYS A 191 8.72 16.51 18.27
C CYS A 191 8.72 15.00 17.99
N ASP A 192 7.56 14.40 18.16
CA ASP A 192 7.38 12.97 18.00
C ASP A 192 6.10 12.64 17.23
N CYS A 193 5.97 11.39 16.78
CA CYS A 193 4.77 10.87 16.17
C CYS A 193 4.21 9.68 16.95
N VAL A 194 2.87 9.58 16.96
CA VAL A 194 2.10 8.52 17.60
C VAL A 194 1.10 7.91 16.63
N PRO A 195 0.68 6.65 16.84
CA PRO A 195 -0.40 6.04 16.06
C PRO A 195 -1.73 6.77 16.26
N ALA A 196 -2.52 6.89 15.19
CA ALA A 196 -3.85 7.48 15.19
C ALA A 196 -4.85 6.63 14.40
N PRO A 197 -6.13 6.57 14.81
CA PRO A 197 -7.12 5.66 14.26
C PRO A 197 -7.73 6.15 12.92
N TYR A 198 -6.89 6.64 12.02
CA TYR A 198 -7.31 7.08 10.68
C TYR A 198 -6.24 6.78 9.63
N GLY A 199 -6.65 6.72 8.36
CA GLY A 199 -5.76 6.45 7.23
C GLY A 199 -4.79 7.61 6.98
N GLY A 200 -3.51 7.28 6.82
CA GLY A 200 -2.43 8.24 6.56
C GLY A 200 -1.30 7.60 5.76
N ALA A 201 -0.37 8.42 5.28
CA ALA A 201 0.68 7.96 4.36
C ALA A 201 1.68 6.98 4.99
N LEU A 202 1.87 7.05 6.32
CA LEU A 202 2.81 6.22 7.06
C LEU A 202 2.02 5.23 7.94
N PRO A 203 1.92 3.95 7.54
CA PRO A 203 1.12 2.99 8.29
C PRO A 203 1.74 2.67 9.65
N TYR A 204 0.89 2.39 10.62
CA TYR A 204 1.26 1.73 11.86
C TYR A 204 0.73 0.29 11.85
N TYR A 205 1.63 -0.66 12.03
CA TYR A 205 1.30 -2.07 12.06
C TYR A 205 1.12 -2.53 13.51
N ASP A 206 -0.13 -2.58 13.98
CA ASP A 206 -0.44 -3.08 15.32
C ASP A 206 0.04 -4.54 15.49
N PRO A 207 0.89 -4.84 16.50
CA PRO A 207 1.40 -6.20 16.76
C PRO A 207 0.32 -7.26 16.97
N LYS A 208 -0.91 -6.88 17.31
CA LYS A 208 -2.05 -7.79 17.47
C LYS A 208 -2.62 -8.30 16.15
N PHE A 209 -2.28 -7.67 15.03
CA PHE A 209 -2.91 -7.93 13.72
C PHE A 209 -1.91 -8.16 12.59
N TYR A 210 -0.69 -7.65 12.72
CA TYR A 210 0.30 -7.70 11.65
C TYR A 210 1.51 -8.58 12.05
N PRO A 211 2.06 -9.36 11.10
CA PRO A 211 3.27 -10.14 11.33
C PRO A 211 4.44 -9.30 11.82
N ALA A 212 5.32 -9.89 12.65
CA ALA A 212 6.46 -9.21 13.26
C ALA A 212 7.38 -8.47 12.26
N ARG A 213 7.46 -8.96 11.01
CA ARG A 213 8.24 -8.28 9.95
C ARG A 213 7.74 -6.88 9.64
N PHE A 214 6.42 -6.64 9.71
CA PHE A 214 5.83 -5.32 9.51
C PHE A 214 5.84 -4.51 10.80
N VAL A 215 5.66 -5.15 11.95
CA VAL A 215 5.78 -4.47 13.25
C VAL A 215 7.15 -3.82 13.42
N ARG A 216 8.23 -4.47 12.96
CA ARG A 216 9.59 -3.89 12.96
C ARG A 216 9.73 -2.63 12.10
N GLU A 217 8.79 -2.38 11.19
CA GLU A 217 8.76 -1.17 10.36
C GLU A 217 8.19 0.03 11.10
N ASN A 218 7.54 -0.17 12.24
CA ASN A 218 6.89 0.89 13.01
C ASN A 218 7.89 1.96 13.45
N ASP A 219 9.06 1.58 13.95
CA ASP A 219 10.09 2.55 14.37
C ASP A 219 10.57 3.38 13.18
N ARG A 220 10.76 2.73 12.02
CA ARG A 220 11.15 3.40 10.78
C ARG A 220 10.07 4.36 10.31
N ASN A 221 8.80 3.96 10.36
CA ASN A 221 7.68 4.82 9.98
C ASN A 221 7.48 5.98 10.95
N ARG A 222 7.67 5.77 12.27
CA ARG A 222 7.69 6.83 13.27
C ARG A 222 8.78 7.85 12.97
N LEU A 223 10.02 7.39 12.77
CA LEU A 223 11.14 8.28 12.45
C LEU A 223 10.94 9.02 11.13
N ARG A 224 10.21 8.44 10.15
CA ARG A 224 9.86 9.11 8.89
C ARG A 224 8.87 10.23 9.14
N CYS A 225 7.85 9.96 9.96
CA CYS A 225 6.89 10.96 10.38
C CYS A 225 7.59 12.12 11.09
N VAL A 226 8.49 11.81 12.05
CA VAL A 226 9.31 12.81 12.73
C VAL A 226 10.16 13.61 11.73
N PHE A 227 10.88 12.94 10.85
CA PHE A 227 11.68 13.62 9.83
C PHE A 227 10.84 14.58 8.97
N SER A 228 9.68 14.13 8.48
CA SER A 228 8.78 14.95 7.67
C SER A 228 8.27 16.18 8.39
N MET A 229 7.99 16.11 9.71
CA MET A 229 7.60 17.29 10.49
C MET A 229 8.70 18.35 10.54
N TYR A 230 9.97 17.94 10.58
CA TYR A 230 11.09 18.89 10.61
C TYR A 230 11.50 19.36 9.21
N ASP A 231 11.33 18.54 8.20
CA ASP A 231 11.68 18.86 6.80
C ASP A 231 10.65 19.79 6.16
N GLU A 232 9.36 19.54 6.40
CA GLU A 232 8.25 20.33 5.87
C GLU A 232 7.13 20.45 6.93
N PRO A 233 7.34 21.25 7.99
CA PRO A 233 6.39 21.41 9.10
C PRO A 233 5.02 21.94 8.63
N SER A 234 4.99 22.69 7.53
CA SER A 234 3.79 23.28 6.94
C SER A 234 2.75 22.23 6.51
N LEU A 235 3.19 21.03 6.07
CA LEU A 235 2.29 19.92 5.72
C LEU A 235 1.42 19.47 6.90
N PHE A 236 1.93 19.65 8.10
CA PHE A 236 1.26 19.34 9.34
C PHE A 236 0.70 20.59 10.01
N ARG A 237 0.73 21.77 9.37
CA ARG A 237 0.33 23.05 9.99
C ARG A 237 1.13 23.36 11.27
N LEU A 238 2.38 22.90 11.34
CA LEU A 238 3.28 23.14 12.45
C LEU A 238 4.13 24.39 12.16
N ASP A 239 4.38 25.18 13.20
CA ASP A 239 5.37 26.25 13.20
C ASP A 239 5.93 26.43 14.62
N GLU A 240 6.95 27.28 14.80
CA GLU A 240 7.57 27.48 16.11
C GLU A 240 6.64 28.13 17.15
N SER A 241 5.54 28.77 16.73
CA SER A 241 4.59 29.42 17.63
C SER A 241 3.63 28.41 18.25
N ASN A 242 3.20 27.41 17.48
CA ASN A 242 2.27 26.38 17.92
C ASN A 242 2.96 25.06 18.32
N SER A 243 4.21 24.86 17.91
CA SER A 243 4.99 23.64 18.12
C SER A 243 6.44 23.92 18.55
N PRO A 244 6.64 24.39 19.80
CA PRO A 244 7.97 24.61 20.41
C PRO A 244 8.96 23.45 20.27
N CYS A 245 8.48 22.20 20.17
CA CYS A 245 9.33 21.02 19.96
C CYS A 245 10.18 21.10 18.67
N LEU A 246 9.79 21.91 17.69
CA LEU A 246 10.53 22.11 16.44
C LEU A 246 11.91 22.74 16.66
N LYS A 247 12.11 23.43 17.78
CA LYS A 247 13.42 23.98 18.18
C LYS A 247 14.41 22.90 18.61
N HIS A 248 13.91 21.71 18.93
CA HIS A 248 14.72 20.59 19.42
C HIS A 248 14.92 19.52 18.34
N ARG A 249 15.50 19.90 17.20
CA ARG A 249 15.71 18.98 16.07
C ARG A 249 16.54 17.77 16.50
N PRO A 250 16.01 16.54 16.38
CA PRO A 250 16.78 15.33 16.66
C PRO A 250 17.79 15.08 15.53
N LYS A 251 18.92 14.43 15.86
CA LYS A 251 19.94 14.04 14.87
C LYS A 251 19.47 12.82 14.07
N ILE A 252 18.51 13.03 13.19
CA ILE A 252 17.92 12.01 12.32
C ILE A 252 18.43 12.25 10.90
N LYS A 253 19.00 11.23 10.25
CA LYS A 253 19.42 11.28 8.84
C LYS A 253 18.63 10.24 8.05
N LEU A 254 18.00 10.66 6.95
CA LEU A 254 17.53 9.73 5.93
C LEU A 254 18.76 9.11 5.26
N THR A 255 19.03 7.84 5.55
CA THR A 255 20.02 7.07 4.79
C THR A 255 19.44 6.70 3.42
N LYS A 256 20.30 6.40 2.43
CA LYS A 256 19.88 5.97 1.08
C LYS A 256 18.95 4.74 1.07
N THR A 257 18.89 4.01 2.18
CA THR A 257 18.10 2.80 2.42
C THR A 257 16.79 3.04 3.19
N GLY A 258 16.52 4.27 3.66
CA GLY A 258 15.63 4.51 4.79
C GLY A 258 16.32 4.10 6.10
N PHE A 259 16.11 4.86 7.18
CA PHE A 259 16.86 4.85 8.46
C PHE A 259 17.86 3.70 8.63
#